data_AF-A0A920IXC0-F1
#
_entry.id   AF-A0A920IXC0-F1
#
_cell.length_a   1.000
_cell.length_b   1.000
_cell.length_c   1.000
_cell.angle_alpha   90.00
_cell.angle_beta   90.00
_cell.angle_gamma   90.00
#
_symmetry.space_group_name_H-M   'P 1'
#
loop_
_entity.id
_entity.type
_entity.pdbx_description
1 polymer ?
#
loop_
_entity_poly.entity_id
_entity_poly.type
_entity_poly.pdbx_seq_one_letter_code
_entity_poly.pdbx_strand_id
1 'polypeptide(L)'
;MINFDENFLRLNKYYFPFITREIPVGWKGGTERIKEENFNNLDINQGYEIYICGSDSFVEKALSVISNLSLDSEIYTERFGS
;
A
#
# COMPACT_ATOMS: atom_id res chain seq x y z
N MET A 1 13.91 -5.53 12.45
CA MET A 1 12.94 -6.54 12.94
C MET A 1 11.86 -5.77 13.67
N ILE A 2 10.64 -5.71 13.14
CA ILE A 2 9.55 -5.00 13.81
C ILE A 2 9.04 -5.91 14.92
N ASN A 3 9.14 -5.45 16.17
CA ASN A 3 8.63 -6.15 17.34
C ASN A 3 7.09 -6.06 17.31
N PHE A 4 6.43 -7.15 16.93
CA PHE A 4 4.99 -7.19 16.69
C PHE A 4 4.18 -7.07 17.99
N ASP A 5 4.73 -7.52 19.11
CA ASP A 5 4.02 -7.62 20.39
C ASP A 5 3.77 -6.26 21.06
N GLU A 6 4.63 -5.26 20.84
CA GLU A 6 4.47 -3.92 21.43
C GLU A 6 3.37 -3.07 20.75
N ASN A 7 2.93 -3.45 19.54
CA ASN A 7 1.92 -2.69 18.79
C ASN A 7 0.48 -3.10 19.10
N PHE A 8 0.26 -4.12 19.92
CA PHE A 8 -1.04 -4.80 20.05
C PHE A 8 -2.16 -3.96 20.71
N LEU A 9 -1.84 -2.85 21.38
CA LEU A 9 -2.78 -2.23 22.30
C LEU A 9 -3.78 -1.23 21.69
N ARG A 10 -3.69 -0.81 20.41
CA ARG A 10 -4.68 0.06 19.73
C ARG A 10 -4.52 0.03 18.19
N LEU A 11 -5.02 -0.98 17.48
CA LEU A 11 -4.80 -1.10 16.03
C LEU A 11 -6.10 -0.96 15.21
N ASN A 12 -6.41 0.25 14.79
CA ASN A 12 -7.16 0.51 13.54
C ASN A 12 -6.21 0.31 12.33
N LYS A 13 -5.47 -0.80 12.29
CA LYS A 13 -4.47 -1.08 11.25
C LYS A 13 -4.87 -2.34 10.49
N TYR A 14 -4.93 -2.23 9.18
CA TYR A 14 -5.16 -3.35 8.28
C TYR A 14 -3.90 -3.60 7.45
N TYR A 15 -3.62 -4.86 7.14
CA TYR A 15 -2.46 -5.26 6.35
C TYR A 15 -2.88 -6.13 5.18
N PHE A 16 -2.47 -5.74 3.97
CA PHE A 16 -2.85 -6.38 2.73
C PHE A 16 -1.59 -6.75 1.92
N PRO A 17 -1.05 -7.96 2.09
CA PRO A 17 0.15 -8.38 1.38
C PRO A 17 -0.15 -8.82 -0.05
N PHE A 18 0.80 -8.55 -0.95
CA PHE A 18 0.77 -8.97 -2.35
C PHE A 18 2.06 -9.73 -2.71
N ILE A 19 1.93 -10.83 -3.45
CA ILE A 19 3.07 -11.57 -4.02
C ILE A 19 2.88 -11.57 -5.54
N THR A 20 3.91 -11.17 -6.30
CA THR A 20 3.80 -10.98 -7.77
C THR A 20 4.56 -12.00 -8.59
N ARG A 21 5.23 -12.95 -7.94
CA ARG A 21 6.08 -13.96 -8.59
C ARG A 21 5.59 -15.37 -8.22
N GLU A 22 6.42 -16.16 -7.56
CA GLU A 22 6.11 -17.52 -7.15
C GLU A 22 5.05 -17.51 -6.04
N ILE A 23 3.78 -17.61 -6.45
CA ILE A 23 2.64 -17.63 -5.53
C ILE A 23 2.65 -18.94 -4.74
N PRO A 24 2.80 -18.91 -3.41
CA PRO A 24 2.81 -20.13 -2.61
C PRO A 24 1.48 -20.88 -2.69
N VAL A 25 1.55 -22.21 -2.58
CA VAL A 25 0.35 -23.05 -2.47
C VAL A 25 -0.45 -22.63 -1.24
N GLY A 26 -1.73 -22.31 -1.44
CA GLY A 26 -2.62 -21.87 -0.37
C GLY A 26 -2.58 -20.38 -0.04
N TRP A 27 -1.84 -19.55 -0.80
CA TRP A 27 -1.87 -18.10 -0.65
C TRP A 27 -3.29 -17.52 -0.78
N LYS A 28 -3.61 -16.56 0.11
CA LYS A 28 -4.93 -15.90 0.16
C LYS A 28 -4.86 -14.37 -0.01
N GLY A 29 -3.66 -13.80 -0.08
CA GLY A 29 -3.47 -12.36 -0.31
C GLY A 29 -3.53 -12.00 -1.79
N GLY A 30 -3.13 -10.78 -2.12
CA GLY A 30 -3.08 -10.32 -3.50
C GLY A 30 -1.99 -11.03 -4.31
N THR A 31 -2.24 -11.22 -5.60
CA THR A 31 -1.31 -11.90 -6.52
C THR A 31 -0.75 -10.99 -7.62
N GLU A 32 -1.16 -9.71 -7.61
CA GLU A 32 -0.85 -8.73 -8.65
C GLU A 32 -0.09 -7.54 -8.07
N ARG A 33 0.30 -6.59 -8.93
CA ARG A 33 0.75 -5.28 -8.45
C ARG A 33 -0.47 -4.48 -7.97
N ILE A 34 -0.21 -3.49 -7.11
CA ILE A 34 -1.25 -2.58 -6.64
C ILE A 34 -1.93 -1.86 -7.80
N LYS A 35 -3.24 -1.65 -7.67
CA LYS A 35 -4.13 -1.02 -8.64
C LYS A 35 -5.27 -0.30 -7.93
N GLU A 36 -5.99 0.54 -8.66
CA GLU A 36 -6.99 1.45 -8.09
C GLU A 36 -8.07 0.70 -7.28
N GLU A 37 -8.49 -0.48 -7.75
CA GLU A 37 -9.55 -1.25 -7.11
C GLU A 37 -9.17 -1.75 -5.70
N ASN A 38 -7.88 -1.76 -5.37
CA ASN A 38 -7.42 -2.08 -4.02
C ASN A 38 -7.80 -1.00 -2.98
N PHE A 39 -8.22 0.18 -3.44
CA PHE A 39 -8.53 1.33 -2.61
C PHE A 39 -10.01 1.73 -2.66
N ASN A 40 -10.87 0.93 -3.32
CA ASN A 40 -12.31 1.22 -3.48
C ASN A 40 -13.10 1.41 -2.17
N ASN A 41 -12.55 0.96 -1.04
CA ASN A 41 -13.19 1.09 0.28
C ASN A 41 -12.77 2.36 1.04
N LEU A 42 -11.92 3.21 0.45
CA LEU A 42 -11.56 4.50 1.05
C LEU A 42 -12.73 5.48 0.93
N ASP A 43 -13.01 6.22 2.01
CA ASP A 43 -13.97 7.32 1.99
C ASP A 43 -13.33 8.53 1.31
N ILE A 44 -13.88 8.94 0.16
CA ILE A 44 -13.39 10.07 -0.64
C ILE A 44 -13.56 11.43 0.07
N ASN A 45 -14.39 11.51 1.10
CA ASN A 45 -14.62 12.75 1.86
C ASN A 45 -13.63 12.93 3.02
N GLN A 46 -12.74 11.96 3.23
CA GLN A 46 -11.71 12.00 4.25
C GLN A 46 -10.37 12.42 3.63
N GLY A 47 -9.61 13.24 4.36
CA GLY A 47 -8.22 13.55 4.02
C GLY A 47 -7.27 12.43 4.42
N TYR A 48 -6.31 12.09 3.56
CA TYR A 48 -5.32 11.04 3.81
C TYR A 48 -3.89 11.54 3.69
N GLU A 49 -3.00 11.03 4.54
CA GLU A 49 -1.57 11.08 4.32
C GLU A 49 -1.11 9.73 3.76
N ILE A 50 -0.48 9.75 2.59
CA ILE A 50 -0.08 8.55 1.85
C ILE A 50 1.44 8.48 1.79
N TYR A 51 2.01 7.39 2.31
CA TYR A 51 3.45 7.17 2.35
C TYR A 51 3.84 6.01 1.42
N ILE A 52 4.75 6.26 0.49
CA ILE A 52 5.17 5.28 -0.53
C ILE A 52 6.69 5.14 -0.50
N CYS A 53 7.18 3.93 -0.30
CA CYS A 53 8.61 3.63 -0.42
C CYS A 53 8.88 2.37 -1.24
N GLY A 54 9.99 2.37 -1.97
CA GLY A 54 10.46 1.21 -2.72
C GLY A 54 11.38 1.61 -3.87
N SER A 55 11.60 0.69 -4.80
CA SER A 55 12.35 0.97 -6.03
C SER A 55 11.68 2.08 -6.85
N ASP A 56 12.45 2.81 -7.64
CA ASP A 56 11.94 3.89 -8.50
C ASP A 56 10.71 3.46 -9.32
N SER A 57 10.82 2.33 -10.01
CA SER A 57 9.72 1.79 -10.83
C SER A 57 8.45 1.43 -10.04
N PHE A 58 8.58 1.13 -8.76
CA PHE A 58 7.44 0.86 -7.89
C PHE A 58 6.80 2.17 -7.42
N VAL A 59 7.62 3.12 -6.95
CA VAL A 59 7.14 4.43 -6.48
C VAL A 59 6.39 5.16 -7.60
N GLU A 60 6.92 5.18 -8.82
CA GLU A 60 6.27 5.80 -9.97
C GLU A 60 4.91 5.17 -10.31
N LYS A 61 4.85 3.83 -10.30
CA LYS A 61 3.59 3.11 -10.56
C LYS A 61 2.57 3.33 -9.45
N ALA A 62 3.01 3.32 -8.20
CA ALA A 62 2.16 3.60 -7.05
C ALA A 62 1.59 5.02 -7.12
N LEU A 63 2.42 6.01 -7.41
CA LEU A 63 1.98 7.40 -7.61
C LEU A 63 0.93 7.51 -8.72
N SER A 64 1.13 6.82 -9.85
CA SER A 64 0.16 6.81 -10.94
C SER A 64 -1.19 6.25 -10.50
N VAL A 65 -1.21 5.17 -9.71
CA VAL A 65 -2.45 4.58 -9.19
C VAL A 65 -3.13 5.52 -8.21
N ILE A 66 -2.39 6.06 -7.24
CA ILE A 66 -2.94 6.93 -6.19
C ILE A 66 -3.50 8.23 -6.78
N SER A 67 -2.81 8.82 -7.75
CA SER A 67 -3.24 10.08 -8.39
C SER A 67 -4.61 9.95 -9.09
N ASN A 68 -5.05 8.74 -9.44
CA ASN A 68 -6.33 8.49 -10.09
C ASN A 68 -7.50 8.34 -9.09
N LEU A 69 -7.23 8.14 -7.80
CA LEU A 69 -8.25 7.80 -6.80
C LEU A 69 -9.16 8.98 -6.40
N SER A 70 -8.94 10.19 -6.93
CA SER A 70 -9.71 11.40 -6.59
C SER A 70 -9.84 11.64 -5.07
N LEU A 71 -8.78 11.31 -4.31
CA LEU A 71 -8.70 11.50 -2.86
C LEU A 71 -8.10 12.86 -2.53
N ASP A 72 -8.66 13.53 -1.52
CA ASP A 72 -7.95 14.60 -0.84
C ASP A 72 -6.77 13.99 -0.07
N SER A 73 -5.55 14.20 -0.56
CA SER A 73 -4.38 13.54 0.01
C SER A 73 -3.08 14.29 -0.14
N GLU A 74 -2.24 14.16 0.88
CA GLU A 74 -0.83 14.53 0.84
C GLU A 74 0.02 13.28 0.63
N ILE A 75 0.91 13.31 -0.37
CA ILE A 75 1.70 12.15 -0.76
C ILE A 75 3.18 12.38 -0.46
N TYR A 76 3.75 11.46 0.30
CA TYR A 76 5.14 11.44 0.71
C TYR A 76 5.84 10.21 0.13
N THR A 77 6.93 10.43 -0.61
CA THR A 77 7.65 9.34 -1.27
C THR A 77 9.11 9.28 -0.86
N GLU A 78 9.62 8.07 -0.75
CA GLU A 78 11.05 7.83 -0.57
C GLU A 78 11.53 6.70 -1.49
N ARG A 79 12.68 6.91 -2.13
CA ARG A 79 13.21 6.00 -3.15
C ARG A 79 14.34 5.18 -2.56
N PHE A 80 14.15 3.87 -2.49
CA PHE A 80 15.14 2.93 -1.97
C PHE A 80 15.28 1.71 -2.87
N GLY A 81 16.50 1.49 -3.35
CA GLY A 81 16.86 0.39 -4.25
C GLY A 81 16.72 0.78 -5.72
N SER A 82 17.84 0.69 -6.46
CA SER A 82 17.91 0.86 -7.92
C SER A 82 17.33 -0.33 -8.67
#